data_AF-A0A8T4NSY2-F1
#
_entry.id   AF-A0A8T4NSY2-F1
#
_cell.length_a   1.000
_cell.length_b   1.000
_cell.length_c   1.000
_cell.angle_alpha   90.00
_cell.angle_beta   90.00
_cell.angle_gamma   90.00
#
_symmetry.space_group_name_H-M   'P 1'
#
loop_
_entity.id
_entity.type
_entity.pdbx_description
1 polymer ?
#
loop_
_entity_poly.entity_id
_entity_poly.type
_entity_poly.pdbx_seq_one_letter_code
_entity_poly.pdbx_strand_id
1 'polypeptide(L)'
;MEKSKVSLHNHLGRNGNNPGFDETIDIIYRGLGAGGVFGIANCNDFRFEKFVFQPNQRYERTFIGYNIKQPVAVYIPDKQIMIIRGQEVFSDKGHFLVFGYERNIERTGLDDGLHEATDNMAIIGTDHRYYISGLGKFLEKNPSYEGYFDFDEAYNGTSEIGKWFVGPRDANEKSIEHYQKNIRGNVFENPRNGKKHLIGACSFGDTHQIKRFSGNLTGKSHTMMDLNFMQNPDQIKGPEWIDEFRYKLHYSTIKDCAMKPNKWDALCHVFNLTIVNKIEKIAGLTFHEKADNLDKIIG
;
A
#
# COMPACT_ATOMS: atom_id res chain seq x y z
N MET A 1 19.71 13.86 10.76
CA MET A 1 18.34 14.13 10.31
C MET A 1 17.47 12.96 10.71
N GLU A 2 16.23 13.21 11.12
CA GLU A 2 15.29 12.14 11.46
C GLU A 2 14.76 11.50 10.17
N LYS A 3 14.80 10.16 10.08
CA LYS A 3 14.24 9.43 8.94
C LYS A 3 12.71 9.50 8.98
N SER A 4 12.08 9.66 7.82
CA SER A 4 10.63 9.54 7.64
C SER A 4 10.14 8.11 7.90
N LYS A 5 8.99 7.99 8.58
CA LYS A 5 8.25 6.72 8.67
C LYS A 5 7.29 6.59 7.48
N VAL A 6 7.42 5.49 6.75
CA VAL A 6 6.66 5.22 5.52
C VAL A 6 5.77 4.01 5.70
N SER A 7 4.47 4.15 5.46
CA SER A 7 3.50 3.04 5.48
C SER A 7 2.57 3.14 4.28
N LEU A 8 2.83 2.38 3.21
CA LEU A 8 2.15 2.57 1.92
C LEU A 8 0.89 1.71 1.75
N HIS A 9 0.93 0.46 2.21
CA HIS A 9 -0.21 -0.43 2.08
C HIS A 9 -1.20 -0.17 3.22
N ASN A 10 -2.24 0.64 2.98
CA ASN A 10 -3.37 0.81 3.90
C ASN A 10 -4.67 1.03 3.15
N HIS A 11 -5.75 0.50 3.69
CA HIS A 11 -7.08 0.49 3.12
C HIS A 11 -8.02 1.31 4.01
N LEU A 12 -8.22 2.58 3.70
CA LEU A 12 -9.22 3.36 4.45
C LEU A 12 -10.61 2.72 4.28
N GLY A 13 -11.37 2.64 5.38
CA GLY A 13 -12.67 1.98 5.38
C GLY A 13 -13.63 2.56 4.34
N ARG A 14 -14.44 1.71 3.71
CA ARG A 14 -15.50 2.13 2.77
C ARG A 14 -16.61 2.91 3.49
N ASN A 15 -17.25 3.83 2.77
CA ASN A 15 -18.52 4.50 3.14
C ASN A 15 -18.57 5.16 4.53
N GLY A 16 -17.66 6.11 4.81
CA GLY A 16 -17.79 6.97 6.00
C GLY A 16 -17.41 6.30 7.34
N ASN A 17 -16.84 5.09 7.30
CA ASN A 17 -16.35 4.39 8.50
C ASN A 17 -15.04 4.96 9.07
N ASN A 18 -14.44 5.94 8.39
CA ASN A 18 -13.29 6.69 8.91
C ASN A 18 -13.79 7.97 9.59
N PRO A 19 -13.09 8.48 10.61
CA PRO A 19 -13.54 9.60 11.45
C PRO A 19 -13.52 10.98 10.75
N GLY A 20 -13.47 11.02 9.41
CA GLY A 20 -13.27 12.23 8.62
C GLY A 20 -11.80 12.57 8.41
N PHE A 21 -11.53 13.46 7.46
CA PHE A 21 -10.17 13.76 7.02
C PHE A 21 -9.28 14.32 8.15
N ASP A 22 -9.71 15.36 8.87
CA ASP A 22 -8.89 15.96 9.94
C ASP A 22 -8.52 14.96 11.05
N GLU A 23 -9.48 14.17 11.54
CA GLU A 23 -9.23 13.19 12.61
C GLU A 23 -8.34 12.04 12.11
N THR A 24 -8.53 11.60 10.86
CA THR A 24 -7.64 10.61 10.24
C THR A 24 -6.21 11.14 10.13
N ILE A 25 -6.01 12.40 9.71
CA ILE A 25 -4.68 13.02 9.65
C ILE A 25 -4.05 13.10 11.06
N ASP A 26 -4.82 13.46 12.09
CA ASP A 26 -4.33 13.46 13.48
C ASP A 26 -3.94 12.05 13.95
N ILE A 27 -4.65 11.00 13.52
CA ILE A 27 -4.30 9.60 13.82
C ILE A 27 -3.01 9.19 13.08
N ILE A 28 -2.90 9.48 11.78
CA ILE A 28 -1.70 9.17 10.99
C ILE A 28 -0.48 9.88 11.59
N TYR A 29 -0.61 11.17 11.93
CA TYR A 29 0.46 11.97 12.53
C TYR A 29 0.92 11.41 13.88
N ARG A 30 -0.01 10.94 14.75
CA ARG A 30 0.38 10.30 16.02
C ARG A 30 1.18 9.01 15.81
N GLY A 31 0.88 8.25 14.76
CA GLY A 31 1.57 7.00 14.42
C GLY A 31 2.93 7.22 13.75
N LEU A 32 2.95 8.04 12.69
CA LEU A 32 4.13 8.24 11.85
C LEU A 32 5.02 9.40 12.33
N GLY A 33 4.47 10.41 13.00
CA GLY A 33 5.16 11.65 13.34
C GLY A 33 5.26 12.63 12.17
N ALA A 34 5.91 13.77 12.42
CA ALA A 34 6.23 14.74 11.36
C ALA A 34 7.18 14.10 10.31
N GLY A 35 6.99 14.45 9.04
CA GLY A 35 7.74 13.86 7.93
C GLY A 35 7.23 12.48 7.50
N GLY A 36 6.11 12.01 8.05
CA GLY A 36 5.53 10.70 7.75
C GLY A 36 4.91 10.60 6.35
N VAL A 37 4.98 9.42 5.75
CA VAL A 37 4.37 9.10 4.46
C VAL A 37 3.37 7.96 4.63
N PHE A 38 2.14 8.18 4.18
CA PHE A 38 1.05 7.22 4.30
C PHE A 38 0.41 6.95 2.94
N GLY A 39 0.40 5.71 2.48
CA GLY A 39 -0.30 5.33 1.25
C GLY A 39 -1.73 4.90 1.55
N ILE A 40 -2.65 5.30 0.67
CA ILE A 40 -4.04 4.81 0.65
C ILE A 40 -4.23 3.99 -0.61
N ALA A 41 -4.33 2.68 -0.45
CA ALA A 41 -4.60 1.73 -1.52
C ALA A 41 -6.09 1.66 -1.82
N ASN A 42 -6.44 1.96 -3.07
CA ASN A 42 -7.75 1.68 -3.65
C ASN A 42 -7.88 0.18 -3.98
N CYS A 43 -9.08 -0.40 -3.83
CA CYS A 43 -9.38 -1.77 -4.26
C CYS A 43 -10.52 -1.75 -5.28
N ASN A 44 -10.20 -1.46 -6.54
CA ASN A 44 -11.18 -1.18 -7.61
C ASN A 44 -12.20 -0.08 -7.24
N ASP A 45 -11.83 0.83 -6.34
CA ASP A 45 -12.65 1.93 -5.84
C ASP A 45 -11.85 3.25 -5.78
N PHE A 46 -12.40 4.28 -5.13
CA PHE A 46 -11.85 5.64 -5.09
C PHE A 46 -11.65 6.14 -3.65
N ARG A 47 -11.05 5.31 -2.78
CA ARG A 47 -10.88 5.62 -1.35
C ARG A 47 -9.99 6.83 -1.14
N PHE A 48 -8.85 6.89 -1.83
CA PHE A 48 -7.93 8.01 -1.76
C PHE A 48 -8.63 9.32 -2.16
N GLU A 49 -9.32 9.32 -3.30
CA GLU A 49 -9.99 10.51 -3.84
C GLU A 49 -11.13 10.96 -2.92
N LYS A 50 -11.99 10.03 -2.50
CA LYS A 50 -13.08 10.32 -1.55
C LYS A 50 -12.54 10.86 -0.22
N PHE A 51 -11.33 10.47 0.19
CA PHE A 51 -10.69 10.95 1.40
C PHE A 51 -10.12 12.36 1.22
N VAL A 52 -9.27 12.59 0.23
CA VAL A 52 -8.53 13.85 0.08
C VAL A 52 -9.39 15.01 -0.40
N PHE A 53 -10.57 14.75 -0.97
CA PHE A 53 -11.52 15.77 -1.44
C PHE A 53 -12.68 16.03 -0.46
N GLN A 54 -12.64 15.54 0.78
CA GLN A 54 -13.67 15.88 1.77
C GLN A 54 -13.78 17.41 1.95
N PRO A 55 -15.01 17.96 1.96
CA PRO A 55 -15.24 19.40 2.15
C PRO A 55 -15.05 19.82 3.61
N ASN A 56 -14.94 21.13 3.86
CA ASN A 56 -14.95 21.75 5.20
C ASN A 56 -13.94 21.17 6.21
N GLN A 57 -12.66 21.07 5.81
CA GLN A 57 -11.59 20.54 6.66
C GLN A 57 -10.72 21.68 7.21
N ARG A 58 -10.14 21.47 8.40
CA ARG A 58 -9.22 22.40 9.08
C ARG A 58 -7.87 22.46 8.39
N TYR A 59 -7.34 21.33 7.92
CA TYR A 59 -6.00 21.28 7.37
C TYR A 59 -5.93 21.68 5.89
N GLU A 60 -4.98 22.55 5.57
CA GLU A 60 -4.61 22.85 4.19
C GLU A 60 -4.00 21.64 3.49
N ARG A 61 -4.17 21.60 2.16
CA ARG A 61 -3.78 20.49 1.29
C ARG A 61 -3.02 21.02 0.08
N THR A 62 -1.81 20.51 -0.12
CA THR A 62 -1.06 20.71 -1.36
C THR A 62 -1.22 19.47 -2.22
N PHE A 63 -2.02 19.59 -3.28
CA PHE A 63 -2.22 18.54 -4.27
C PHE A 63 -1.01 18.43 -5.19
N ILE A 64 -0.55 17.19 -5.43
CA ILE A 64 0.65 16.89 -6.21
C ILE A 64 0.27 15.98 -7.37
N GLY A 65 0.80 16.27 -8.56
CA GLY A 65 0.52 15.57 -9.82
C GLY A 65 0.12 16.53 -10.94
N TYR A 66 0.15 16.07 -12.19
CA TYR A 66 -0.17 16.93 -13.34
C TYR A 66 -1.67 17.30 -13.37
N ASN A 67 -2.54 16.40 -12.93
CA ASN A 67 -3.97 16.65 -12.82
C ASN A 67 -4.40 16.79 -11.36
N ILE A 68 -4.66 18.02 -10.89
CA ILE A 68 -5.10 18.27 -9.51
C ILE A 68 -6.45 17.63 -9.16
N LYS A 69 -7.26 17.24 -10.15
CA LYS A 69 -8.52 16.51 -9.92
C LYS A 69 -8.29 15.01 -9.69
N GLN A 70 -7.11 14.52 -10.05
CA GLN A 70 -6.64 13.15 -9.85
C GLN A 70 -5.18 13.18 -9.37
N PRO A 71 -4.95 13.75 -8.18
CA PRO A 71 -3.61 13.95 -7.67
C PRO A 71 -2.96 12.59 -7.36
N VAL A 72 -1.65 12.50 -7.55
CA VAL A 72 -0.86 11.29 -7.22
C VAL A 72 -0.50 11.25 -5.73
N ALA A 73 -0.48 12.42 -5.09
CA ALA A 73 -0.25 12.58 -3.66
C ALA A 73 -0.87 13.89 -3.14
N VAL A 74 -1.01 13.98 -1.82
CA VAL A 74 -1.42 15.20 -1.11
C VAL A 74 -0.50 15.41 0.08
N TYR A 75 0.12 16.58 0.16
CA TYR A 75 0.92 16.98 1.30
C TYR A 75 0.13 17.88 2.24
N ILE A 76 0.26 17.64 3.55
CA ILE A 76 -0.40 18.39 4.63
C ILE A 76 0.67 19.18 5.39
N PRO A 77 0.87 20.48 5.09
CA PRO A 77 1.98 21.26 5.63
C PRO A 77 2.02 21.29 7.16
N ASP A 78 0.87 21.54 7.80
CA ASP A 78 0.77 21.65 9.27
C ASP A 78 1.26 20.44 10.05
N LYS A 79 1.17 19.25 9.42
CA LYS A 79 1.58 17.98 10.03
C LYS A 79 2.85 17.40 9.40
N GLN A 80 3.30 18.00 8.29
CA GLN A 80 4.36 17.47 7.44
C GLN A 80 4.09 16.00 7.05
N ILE A 81 2.84 15.69 6.71
CA ILE A 81 2.42 14.34 6.28
C ILE A 81 2.19 14.34 4.78
N MET A 82 2.72 13.33 4.08
CA MET A 82 2.38 13.08 2.69
C MET A 82 1.47 11.86 2.59
N ILE A 83 0.33 12.03 1.93
CA ILE A 83 -0.60 10.95 1.58
C ILE A 83 -0.39 10.58 0.12
N ILE A 84 0.01 9.35 -0.17
CA ILE A 84 0.24 8.87 -1.55
C ILE A 84 -0.95 8.06 -2.03
N ARG A 85 -1.38 8.30 -3.26
CA ARG A 85 -2.37 7.47 -3.94
C ARG A 85 -1.80 6.10 -4.26
N GLY A 86 -2.51 5.05 -3.85
CA GLY A 86 -2.17 3.66 -4.12
C GLY A 86 -3.31 2.88 -4.75
N GLN A 87 -3.02 1.69 -5.24
CA GLN A 87 -4.01 0.68 -5.64
C GLN A 87 -3.42 -0.70 -5.38
N GLU A 88 -4.25 -1.57 -4.81
CA GLU A 88 -4.02 -3.01 -4.82
C GLU A 88 -4.68 -3.57 -6.09
N VAL A 89 -3.85 -4.09 -6.99
CA VAL A 89 -4.28 -4.64 -8.28
C VAL A 89 -4.49 -6.13 -8.15
N PHE A 90 -5.73 -6.57 -8.37
CA PHE A 90 -6.13 -7.97 -8.32
C PHE A 90 -5.85 -8.61 -9.67
N SER A 91 -4.79 -9.43 -9.78
CA SER A 91 -4.48 -10.15 -11.01
C SER A 91 -4.90 -11.62 -10.99
N ASP A 92 -4.87 -12.26 -12.15
CA ASP A 92 -5.10 -13.70 -12.33
C ASP A 92 -4.04 -14.59 -11.65
N LYS A 93 -2.92 -14.02 -11.18
CA LYS A 93 -1.82 -14.75 -10.51
C LYS A 93 -1.61 -14.38 -9.04
N GLY A 94 -2.28 -13.33 -8.56
CA GLY A 94 -2.10 -12.77 -7.23
C GLY A 94 -2.15 -11.23 -7.24
N HIS A 95 -2.00 -10.60 -6.08
CA HIS A 95 -2.13 -9.16 -5.94
C HIS A 95 -0.75 -8.47 -5.96
N PHE A 96 -0.73 -7.24 -6.43
CA PHE A 96 0.42 -6.35 -6.32
C PHE A 96 -0.03 -4.93 -6.02
N LEU A 97 0.89 -4.14 -5.48
CA LEU A 97 0.64 -2.75 -5.14
C LEU A 97 1.23 -1.82 -6.19
N VAL A 98 0.52 -0.74 -6.48
CA VAL A 98 1.02 0.37 -7.29
C VAL A 98 0.77 1.68 -6.57
N PHE A 99 1.73 2.61 -6.62
CA PHE A 99 1.65 3.92 -5.96
C PHE A 99 2.12 5.05 -6.87
N GLY A 100 1.62 6.26 -6.61
CA GLY A 100 2.10 7.48 -7.27
C GLY A 100 1.74 7.56 -8.75
N TYR A 101 0.61 6.97 -9.15
CA TYR A 101 0.16 6.88 -10.55
C TYR A 101 -0.99 7.86 -10.83
N GLU A 102 -1.13 8.28 -12.09
CA GLU A 102 -2.16 9.24 -12.50
C GLU A 102 -3.53 8.60 -12.78
N ARG A 103 -3.55 7.36 -13.25
CA ARG A 103 -4.76 6.64 -13.65
C ARG A 103 -4.74 5.24 -13.07
N ASN A 104 -5.91 4.79 -12.57
CA ASN A 104 -6.06 3.43 -12.05
C ASN A 104 -5.61 2.42 -13.10
N ILE A 105 -5.01 1.34 -12.65
CA ILE A 105 -4.70 0.20 -13.50
C ILE A 105 -6.01 -0.53 -13.78
N GLU A 106 -6.41 -0.58 -15.04
CA GLU A 106 -7.69 -1.15 -15.47
C GLU A 106 -7.58 -2.63 -15.85
N ARG A 107 -6.39 -3.08 -16.27
CA ARG A 107 -6.18 -4.45 -16.74
C ARG A 107 -5.94 -5.42 -15.58
N THR A 108 -6.64 -6.55 -15.60
CA THR A 108 -6.63 -7.56 -14.54
C THR A 108 -5.69 -8.74 -14.81
N GLY A 109 -5.03 -8.80 -15.97
CA GLY A 109 -3.95 -9.78 -16.20
C GLY A 109 -2.65 -9.29 -15.56
N LEU A 110 -1.85 -10.20 -14.97
CA LEU A 110 -0.60 -9.80 -14.31
C LEU A 110 0.34 -9.03 -15.27
N ASP A 111 0.62 -9.59 -16.45
CA ASP A 111 1.55 -8.98 -17.42
C ASP A 111 1.07 -7.60 -17.89
N ASP A 112 -0.18 -7.55 -18.35
CA ASP A 112 -0.84 -6.33 -18.79
C ASP A 112 -0.86 -5.24 -17.70
N GLY A 113 -1.18 -5.62 -16.46
CA GLY A 113 -1.22 -4.70 -15.32
C GLY A 113 0.16 -4.19 -14.92
N LEU A 114 1.20 -5.04 -14.97
CA LEU A 114 2.58 -4.62 -14.71
C LEU A 114 3.12 -3.69 -15.81
N HIS A 115 2.77 -3.94 -17.09
CA HIS A 115 3.14 -3.05 -18.19
C HIS A 115 2.43 -1.71 -18.06
N GLU A 116 1.13 -1.70 -17.78
CA GLU A 116 0.36 -0.48 -17.56
C GLU A 116 0.91 0.34 -16.38
N ALA A 117 1.25 -0.33 -15.27
CA ALA A 117 1.87 0.31 -14.11
C ALA A 117 3.26 0.90 -14.44
N THR A 118 4.07 0.18 -15.23
CA THR A 118 5.39 0.64 -15.68
C THR A 118 5.27 1.84 -16.62
N ASP A 119 4.35 1.78 -17.58
CA ASP A 119 4.11 2.85 -18.56
C ASP A 119 3.57 4.12 -17.86
N ASN A 120 2.85 3.97 -16.75
CA ASN A 120 2.41 5.06 -15.86
C ASN A 120 3.50 5.54 -14.87
N MET A 121 4.72 5.01 -14.95
CA MET A 121 5.82 5.30 -14.03
C MET A 121 5.43 5.12 -12.55
N ALA A 122 4.54 4.18 -12.26
CA ALA A 122 4.12 3.87 -10.90
C ALA A 122 5.27 3.27 -10.09
N ILE A 123 5.22 3.41 -8.76
CA ILE A 123 6.04 2.59 -7.87
C ILE A 123 5.32 1.26 -7.69
N ILE A 124 5.96 0.16 -8.04
CA ILE A 124 5.34 -1.17 -8.05
C ILE A 124 5.92 -2.01 -6.92
N GLY A 125 5.10 -2.74 -6.17
CA GLY A 125 5.61 -3.65 -5.15
C GLY A 125 4.78 -4.90 -4.98
N THR A 126 5.40 -5.93 -4.41
CA THR A 126 4.67 -7.15 -4.06
C THR A 126 3.79 -6.88 -2.85
N ASP A 127 2.56 -7.37 -2.92
CA ASP A 127 1.62 -7.33 -1.81
C ASP A 127 1.75 -8.60 -0.97
N HIS A 128 2.05 -8.46 0.34
CA HIS A 128 2.15 -9.54 1.32
C HIS A 128 2.45 -10.93 0.72
N ARG A 129 3.64 -11.05 0.12
CA ARG A 129 4.01 -12.01 -0.95
C ARG A 129 3.51 -13.44 -0.78
N TYR A 130 3.52 -13.99 0.43
CA TYR A 130 3.16 -15.39 0.71
C TYR A 130 1.79 -15.58 1.37
N TYR A 131 0.97 -14.53 1.42
CA TYR A 131 -0.43 -14.65 1.81
C TYR A 131 -1.26 -15.35 0.72
N ILE A 132 -2.54 -15.65 0.98
CA ILE A 132 -3.39 -16.48 0.10
C ILE A 132 -3.45 -15.91 -1.33
N SER A 133 -3.54 -14.59 -1.44
CA SER A 133 -3.58 -13.84 -2.69
C SER A 133 -2.22 -13.31 -3.15
N GLY A 134 -1.13 -13.59 -2.43
CA GLY A 134 0.19 -13.05 -2.74
C GLY A 134 0.86 -13.73 -3.94
N LEU A 135 1.76 -13.01 -4.62
CA LEU A 135 2.45 -13.47 -5.83
C LEU A 135 3.61 -14.46 -5.59
N GLY A 136 3.98 -14.76 -4.35
CA GLY A 136 5.23 -15.45 -4.01
C GLY A 136 5.45 -16.77 -4.73
N LYS A 137 4.45 -17.66 -4.74
CA LYS A 137 4.56 -18.96 -5.42
C LYS A 137 4.69 -18.83 -6.94
N PHE A 138 4.10 -17.78 -7.51
CA PHE A 138 4.21 -17.51 -8.93
C PHE A 138 5.61 -17.00 -9.27
N LEU A 139 6.13 -16.04 -8.50
CA LEU A 139 7.45 -15.44 -8.70
C LEU A 139 8.59 -16.45 -8.51
N GLU A 140 8.48 -17.37 -7.56
CA GLU A 140 9.46 -18.48 -7.40
C GLU A 140 9.62 -19.32 -8.67
N LYS A 141 8.54 -19.50 -9.44
CA LYS A 141 8.55 -20.26 -10.69
C LYS A 141 8.90 -19.40 -11.91
N ASN A 142 8.76 -18.07 -11.78
CA ASN A 142 8.93 -17.11 -12.86
C ASN A 142 9.77 -15.91 -12.39
N PRO A 143 11.03 -16.12 -11.98
CA PRO A 143 11.84 -15.10 -11.31
C PRO A 143 12.14 -13.87 -12.19
N SER A 144 11.95 -13.95 -13.51
CA SER A 144 12.07 -12.80 -14.41
C SER A 144 11.06 -11.70 -14.11
N TYR A 145 9.91 -12.03 -13.50
CA TYR A 145 8.91 -11.04 -13.11
C TYR A 145 9.35 -10.16 -11.93
N GLU A 146 10.35 -10.59 -11.15
CA GLU A 146 10.87 -9.76 -10.04
C GLU A 146 11.35 -8.39 -10.53
N GLY A 147 11.88 -8.30 -11.76
CA GLY A 147 12.34 -7.05 -12.33
C GLY A 147 11.24 -6.00 -12.58
N TYR A 148 9.95 -6.32 -12.39
CA TYR A 148 8.92 -5.29 -12.42
C TYR A 148 8.78 -4.52 -11.10
N PHE A 149 9.25 -5.07 -9.99
CA PHE A 149 8.94 -4.54 -8.66
C PHE A 149 10.06 -3.64 -8.11
N ASP A 150 9.70 -2.49 -7.56
CA ASP A 150 10.60 -1.59 -6.86
C ASP A 150 10.85 -2.04 -5.41
N PHE A 151 9.88 -2.73 -4.80
CA PHE A 151 9.99 -3.21 -3.42
C PHE A 151 9.23 -4.52 -3.18
N ASP A 152 9.66 -5.22 -2.14
CA ASP A 152 9.00 -6.37 -1.57
C ASP A 152 8.34 -6.00 -0.24
N GLU A 153 7.04 -6.23 -0.07
CA GLU A 153 6.41 -6.14 1.26
C GLU A 153 6.81 -7.36 2.10
N ALA A 154 8.02 -7.31 2.62
CA ALA A 154 8.63 -8.37 3.42
C ALA A 154 7.89 -8.61 4.74
N TYR A 155 7.17 -7.62 5.25
CA TYR A 155 6.35 -7.80 6.45
C TYR A 155 5.04 -7.02 6.34
N ASN A 156 3.95 -7.71 6.63
CA ASN A 156 2.62 -7.14 6.65
C ASN A 156 2.01 -7.27 8.05
N GLY A 157 1.55 -6.15 8.61
CA GLY A 157 1.06 -6.06 9.98
C GLY A 157 -0.22 -6.86 10.27
N THR A 158 -1.05 -7.13 9.26
CA THR A 158 -2.31 -7.89 9.41
C THR A 158 -2.12 -9.39 9.18
N SER A 159 -1.15 -9.77 8.34
CA SER A 159 -0.86 -11.16 7.98
C SER A 159 -0.42 -12.04 9.16
N GLU A 160 0.12 -11.46 10.24
CA GLU A 160 0.64 -12.22 11.38
C GLU A 160 -0.46 -12.93 12.21
N ILE A 161 -1.70 -12.42 12.22
CA ILE A 161 -2.83 -13.09 12.91
C ILE A 161 -3.45 -14.21 12.08
N GLY A 162 -3.15 -14.29 10.78
CA GLY A 162 -3.53 -15.41 9.92
C GLY A 162 -3.17 -16.77 10.55
N LYS A 163 -2.09 -16.81 11.36
CA LYS A 163 -1.64 -17.98 12.14
C LYS A 163 -2.74 -18.64 13.00
N TRP A 164 -3.73 -17.88 13.46
CA TRP A 164 -4.73 -18.37 14.42
C TRP A 164 -6.07 -18.75 13.80
N PHE A 165 -6.43 -18.26 12.60
CA PHE A 165 -7.81 -18.40 12.12
C PHE A 165 -7.98 -18.81 10.65
N VAL A 166 -7.29 -18.19 9.67
CA VAL A 166 -7.66 -18.37 8.23
C VAL A 166 -6.48 -18.29 7.25
N GLY A 167 -5.30 -17.80 7.65
CA GLY A 167 -4.19 -17.50 6.73
C GLY A 167 -3.06 -18.54 6.71
N PRO A 168 -2.20 -18.56 5.67
CA PRO A 168 -1.01 -19.40 5.64
C PRO A 168 -0.10 -19.08 6.82
N ARG A 169 0.30 -20.13 7.55
CA ARG A 169 1.27 -19.99 8.64
C ARG A 169 2.59 -19.46 8.10
N ASP A 170 3.16 -18.54 8.88
CA ASP A 170 4.50 -17.99 8.71
C ASP A 170 4.73 -17.23 7.39
N ALA A 171 3.68 -16.56 6.86
CA ALA A 171 3.77 -15.79 5.62
C ALA A 171 4.82 -14.66 5.69
N ASN A 172 4.88 -13.93 6.81
CA ASN A 172 5.88 -12.88 7.03
C ASN A 172 7.29 -13.49 7.09
N GLU A 173 7.49 -14.57 7.83
CA GLU A 173 8.79 -15.24 7.94
C GLU A 173 9.29 -15.74 6.57
N LYS A 174 8.39 -16.33 5.76
CA LYS A 174 8.71 -16.76 4.39
C LYS A 174 9.06 -15.59 3.48
N SER A 175 8.35 -14.46 3.60
CA SER A 175 8.67 -13.27 2.80
C SER A 175 10.04 -12.71 3.15
N ILE A 176 10.35 -12.60 4.44
CA ILE A 176 11.67 -12.16 4.93
C ILE A 176 12.77 -13.10 4.45
N GLU A 177 12.57 -14.41 4.61
CA GLU A 177 13.54 -15.43 4.19
C GLU A 177 13.78 -15.36 2.68
N HIS A 178 12.71 -15.28 1.88
CA HIS A 178 12.82 -15.16 0.43
C HIS A 178 13.55 -13.88 0.03
N TYR A 179 13.19 -12.72 0.60
CA TYR A 179 13.89 -11.47 0.35
C TYR A 179 15.37 -11.59 0.63
N GLN A 180 15.74 -12.13 1.80
CA GLN A 180 17.15 -12.26 2.20
C GLN A 180 17.95 -13.21 1.31
N LYS A 181 17.34 -14.29 0.82
CA LYS A 181 18.03 -15.33 0.03
C LYS A 181 18.07 -15.03 -1.46
N ASN A 182 16.99 -14.47 -2.01
CA ASN A 182 16.78 -14.42 -3.46
C ASN A 182 16.71 -12.99 -4.03
N ILE A 183 16.48 -11.97 -3.19
CA ILE A 183 16.26 -10.59 -3.66
C ILE A 183 17.37 -9.66 -3.23
N ARG A 184 17.74 -9.70 -1.94
CA ARG A 184 18.62 -8.71 -1.32
C ARG A 184 19.98 -8.63 -2.02
N GLY A 185 20.28 -7.44 -2.54
CA GLY A 185 21.56 -7.15 -3.18
C GLY A 185 21.68 -7.64 -4.63
N ASN A 186 20.67 -8.33 -5.15
CA ASN A 186 20.60 -8.69 -6.56
C ASN A 186 20.14 -7.48 -7.39
N VAL A 187 20.74 -7.33 -8.56
CA VAL A 187 20.32 -6.34 -9.57
C VAL A 187 19.36 -7.02 -10.53
N PHE A 188 18.17 -6.45 -10.64
CA PHE A 188 17.12 -6.92 -11.54
C PHE A 188 17.01 -5.98 -12.74
N GLU A 189 16.60 -6.53 -13.88
CA GLU A 189 16.34 -5.77 -15.09
C GLU A 189 14.84 -5.78 -15.36
N ASN A 190 14.23 -4.60 -15.48
CA ASN A 190 12.81 -4.49 -15.77
C ASN A 190 12.52 -5.01 -17.20
N PRO A 191 11.70 -6.06 -17.36
CA PRO A 191 11.51 -6.68 -18.68
C PRO A 191 10.82 -5.77 -19.71
N ARG A 192 10.11 -4.73 -19.27
CA ARG A 192 9.39 -3.78 -20.13
C ARG A 192 10.30 -2.68 -20.68
N ASN A 193 11.25 -2.18 -19.89
CA ASN A 193 12.06 -1.02 -20.26
C ASN A 193 13.59 -1.21 -20.14
N GLY A 194 14.06 -2.38 -19.72
CA GLY A 194 15.49 -2.70 -19.58
C GLY A 194 16.22 -1.98 -18.43
N LYS A 195 15.50 -1.21 -17.59
CA LYS A 195 16.12 -0.47 -16.49
C LYS A 195 16.58 -1.42 -15.39
N LYS A 196 17.85 -1.33 -15.03
CA LYS A 196 18.44 -2.08 -13.93
C LYS A 196 18.23 -1.38 -12.60
N HIS A 197 17.86 -2.13 -11.57
CA HIS A 197 17.58 -1.60 -10.23
C HIS A 197 17.70 -2.69 -9.15
N LEU A 198 17.66 -2.26 -7.90
CA LEU A 198 17.54 -3.13 -6.73
C LEU A 198 16.08 -3.16 -6.28
N ILE A 199 15.69 -4.20 -5.56
CA ILE A 199 14.37 -4.30 -4.92
C ILE A 199 14.54 -4.06 -3.42
N GLY A 200 13.81 -3.07 -2.90
CA GLY A 200 13.80 -2.74 -1.47
C GLY A 200 13.00 -3.74 -0.63
N ALA A 201 13.25 -3.81 0.67
CA ALA A 201 12.34 -4.46 1.61
C ALA A 201 11.51 -3.43 2.38
N CYS A 202 10.20 -3.67 2.44
CA CYS A 202 9.26 -2.81 3.14
C CYS A 202 8.42 -3.54 4.20
N SER A 203 7.93 -2.78 5.17
CA SER A 203 7.00 -3.23 6.19
C SER A 203 5.83 -2.26 6.29
N PHE A 204 4.61 -2.74 6.06
CA PHE A 204 3.41 -1.89 6.07
C PHE A 204 2.32 -2.41 7.01
N GLY A 205 1.42 -1.50 7.37
CA GLY A 205 0.39 -1.76 8.35
C GLY A 205 -0.77 -2.58 7.81
N ASP A 206 -1.11 -2.39 6.53
CA ASP A 206 -2.32 -2.92 5.90
C ASP A 206 -3.59 -2.59 6.71
N THR A 207 -3.65 -1.34 7.15
CA THR A 207 -4.71 -0.85 8.04
C THR A 207 -6.02 -0.77 7.27
N HIS A 208 -7.03 -1.57 7.63
CA HIS A 208 -8.34 -1.58 6.97
C HIS A 208 -9.38 -0.62 7.61
N GLN A 209 -9.08 -0.09 8.80
CA GLN A 209 -9.93 0.85 9.51
C GLN A 209 -9.08 1.84 10.30
N ILE A 210 -9.34 3.13 10.13
CA ILE A 210 -8.81 4.15 11.02
C ILE A 210 -9.92 4.52 12.00
N LYS A 211 -9.72 4.28 13.30
CA LYS A 211 -10.68 4.57 14.36
C LYS A 211 -10.05 5.52 15.38
N ARG A 212 -10.89 6.32 16.06
CA ARG A 212 -10.46 7.24 17.12
C ARG A 212 -9.56 6.60 18.19
N PHE A 213 -9.81 5.33 18.51
CA PHE A 213 -9.02 4.54 19.47
C PHE A 213 -7.84 3.78 18.85
N SER A 214 -7.72 3.73 17.51
CA SER A 214 -6.59 3.10 16.82
C SER A 214 -5.35 4.00 16.72
N GLY A 215 -5.33 5.12 17.46
CA GLY A 215 -4.25 6.11 17.43
C GLY A 215 -2.84 5.56 17.63
N ASN A 216 -2.69 4.40 18.26
CA ASN A 216 -1.40 3.72 18.44
C ASN A 216 -1.12 2.59 17.43
N LEU A 217 -2.08 2.21 16.58
CA LEU A 217 -2.01 1.07 15.67
C LEU A 217 -1.59 1.47 14.25
N THR A 218 -2.08 2.62 13.78
CA THR A 218 -1.69 3.21 12.48
C THR A 218 -0.19 3.52 12.50
N GLY A 219 0.56 3.01 11.52
CA GLY A 219 2.01 3.24 11.44
C GLY A 219 2.84 2.39 12.40
N LYS A 220 2.28 1.37 13.06
CA LYS A 220 3.09 0.40 13.84
C LYS A 220 4.10 -0.35 12.98
N SER A 221 3.64 -0.81 11.82
CA SER A 221 4.48 -1.33 10.76
C SER A 221 4.75 -0.23 9.74
N HIS A 222 6.04 0.07 9.58
CA HIS A 222 6.53 1.10 8.69
C HIS A 222 7.96 0.78 8.26
N THR A 223 8.39 1.42 7.18
CA THR A 223 9.78 1.47 6.76
C THR A 223 10.37 2.84 7.04
N MET A 224 11.59 2.89 7.56
CA MET A 224 12.32 4.13 7.81
C MET A 224 13.10 4.55 6.56
N MET A 225 12.81 5.74 6.03
CA MET A 225 13.49 6.27 4.83
C MET A 225 14.02 7.67 5.05
N ASP A 226 15.14 7.99 4.40
CA ASP A 226 15.71 9.33 4.42
C ASP A 226 15.22 10.11 3.19
N LEU A 227 14.11 10.83 3.34
CA LEU A 227 13.40 11.53 2.26
C LEU A 227 13.66 13.04 2.37
N ASN A 228 14.53 13.58 1.51
CA ASN A 228 14.91 15.00 1.56
C ASN A 228 13.75 15.91 1.17
N PHE A 229 12.91 15.50 0.20
CA PHE A 229 11.75 16.29 -0.22
C PHE A 229 10.77 16.58 0.92
N MET A 230 10.68 15.72 1.95
CA MET A 230 9.81 15.96 3.10
C MET A 230 10.27 17.14 3.97
N GLN A 231 11.54 17.52 3.86
CA GLN A 231 12.14 18.64 4.58
C GLN A 231 12.08 19.94 3.77
N ASN A 232 11.84 19.85 2.45
CA ASN A 232 11.80 20.98 1.54
C ASN A 232 10.49 20.94 0.74
N PRO A 233 9.37 21.46 1.28
CA PRO A 233 8.05 21.36 0.66
C PRO A 233 7.96 21.87 -0.78
N ASP A 234 8.84 22.78 -1.19
CA ASP A 234 8.90 23.27 -2.56
C ASP A 234 9.39 22.21 -3.56
N GLN A 235 10.17 21.21 -3.11
CA GLN A 235 10.61 20.08 -3.93
C GLN A 235 9.51 19.03 -4.15
N ILE A 236 8.42 19.07 -3.38
CA ILE A 236 7.34 18.09 -3.45
C ILE A 236 6.46 18.30 -4.71
N LYS A 237 6.54 19.47 -5.35
CA LYS A 237 5.62 19.86 -6.44
C LYS A 237 5.99 19.29 -7.82
N GLY A 238 7.22 18.83 -8.01
CA GLY A 238 7.69 18.29 -9.29
C GLY A 238 7.76 16.75 -9.30
N PRO A 239 8.00 16.12 -10.47
CA PRO A 239 8.10 14.66 -10.56
C PRO A 239 9.29 14.08 -9.78
N GLU A 240 10.27 14.90 -9.39
CA GLU A 240 11.53 14.46 -8.78
C GLU A 240 11.33 13.73 -7.45
N TRP A 241 10.26 14.03 -6.71
CA TRP A 241 9.98 13.35 -5.44
C TRP A 241 9.74 11.85 -5.65
N ILE A 242 9.11 11.43 -6.77
CA ILE A 242 8.81 10.02 -7.03
C ILE A 242 10.10 9.24 -7.32
N ASP A 243 11.04 9.88 -8.01
CA ASP A 243 12.34 9.30 -8.33
C ASP A 243 13.22 9.20 -7.08
N GLU A 244 13.24 10.23 -6.23
CA GLU A 244 13.91 10.14 -4.93
C GLU A 244 13.28 9.03 -4.08
N PHE A 245 11.96 8.98 -4.00
CA PHE A 245 11.25 8.00 -3.20
C PHE A 245 11.53 6.57 -3.69
N ARG A 246 11.44 6.32 -5.00
CA ARG A 246 11.78 5.04 -5.63
C ARG A 246 13.24 4.66 -5.38
N TYR A 247 14.16 5.61 -5.51
CA TYR A 247 15.57 5.38 -5.21
C TYR A 247 15.75 4.96 -3.75
N LYS A 248 15.18 5.71 -2.78
CA LYS A 248 15.30 5.37 -1.35
C LYS A 248 14.64 4.04 -1.01
N LEU A 249 13.55 3.69 -1.69
CA LEU A 249 12.93 2.37 -1.63
C LEU A 249 13.91 1.27 -2.06
N HIS A 250 14.55 1.37 -3.22
CA HIS A 250 15.49 0.36 -3.75
C HIS A 250 16.62 0.00 -2.77
N TYR A 251 17.01 0.93 -1.89
CA TYR A 251 18.06 0.72 -0.89
C TYR A 251 17.53 0.36 0.52
N SER A 252 16.22 0.33 0.72
CA SER A 252 15.63 -0.06 2.00
C SER A 252 15.85 -1.55 2.27
N THR A 253 16.11 -1.88 3.53
CA THR A 253 16.35 -3.27 3.96
C THR A 253 15.44 -3.64 5.12
N ILE A 254 15.44 -4.93 5.49
CA ILE A 254 14.76 -5.44 6.69
C ILE A 254 15.17 -4.68 7.97
N LYS A 255 16.40 -4.13 8.04
CA LYS A 255 16.85 -3.34 9.19
C LYS A 255 16.14 -1.98 9.30
N ASP A 256 15.61 -1.48 8.20
CA ASP A 256 14.84 -0.24 8.14
C ASP A 256 13.36 -0.47 8.44
N CYS A 257 12.92 -1.72 8.58
CA CYS A 257 11.53 -2.09 8.80
C CYS A 257 11.20 -2.20 10.29
N ALA A 258 10.21 -1.45 10.76
CA ALA A 258 9.52 -1.75 11.99
C ALA A 258 8.44 -2.80 11.71
N MET A 259 8.54 -3.98 12.33
CA MET A 259 7.66 -5.12 12.10
C MET A 259 6.82 -5.37 13.35
N LYS A 260 5.65 -4.73 13.44
CA LYS A 260 4.80 -4.83 14.62
C LYS A 260 3.42 -5.35 14.24
N PRO A 261 2.96 -6.45 14.83
CA PRO A 261 1.65 -6.99 14.48
C PRO A 261 0.54 -6.02 14.87
N ASN A 262 -0.46 -5.92 14.01
CA ASN A 262 -1.67 -5.15 14.27
C ASN A 262 -2.85 -6.10 14.52
N LYS A 263 -2.93 -6.53 15.79
CA LYS A 263 -3.88 -7.58 16.17
C LYS A 263 -5.35 -7.20 15.93
N TRP A 264 -5.67 -5.93 16.04
CA TRP A 264 -7.02 -5.45 15.86
C TRP A 264 -7.41 -5.39 14.38
N ASP A 265 -6.55 -4.83 13.54
CA ASP A 265 -6.86 -4.71 12.11
C ASP A 265 -6.90 -6.06 11.42
N ALA A 266 -6.07 -7.01 11.84
CA ALA A 266 -6.18 -8.37 11.34
C ALA A 266 -7.49 -9.05 11.75
N LEU A 267 -8.01 -8.80 12.95
CA LEU A 267 -9.32 -9.30 13.36
C LEU A 267 -10.43 -8.68 12.50
N CYS A 268 -10.39 -7.36 12.26
CA CYS A 268 -11.31 -6.67 11.35
C CYS A 268 -11.24 -7.25 9.93
N HIS A 269 -10.04 -7.52 9.42
CA HIS A 269 -9.81 -8.12 8.11
C HIS A 269 -10.41 -9.54 8.03
N VAL A 270 -10.15 -10.40 9.03
CA VAL A 270 -10.75 -11.75 9.11
C VAL A 270 -12.27 -11.68 9.20
N PHE A 271 -12.83 -10.73 9.96
CA PHE A 271 -14.28 -10.56 10.08
C PHE A 271 -14.90 -10.15 8.75
N ASN A 272 -14.27 -9.19 8.05
CA ASN A 272 -14.67 -8.79 6.71
C ASN A 272 -14.63 -9.96 5.73
N LEU A 273 -13.52 -10.70 5.67
CA LEU A 273 -13.39 -11.88 4.80
C LEU A 273 -14.42 -12.97 5.14
N THR A 274 -14.68 -13.23 6.42
CA THR A 274 -15.62 -14.27 6.86
C THR A 274 -17.06 -13.91 6.54
N ILE A 275 -17.45 -12.65 6.76
CA ILE A 275 -18.77 -12.14 6.38
C ILE A 275 -18.93 -12.20 4.87
N VAL A 276 -17.94 -11.71 4.12
CA VAL A 276 -17.94 -11.75 2.65
C VAL A 276 -18.08 -13.20 2.17
N ASN A 277 -17.23 -14.13 2.63
CA ASN A 277 -17.30 -15.55 2.25
C ASN A 277 -18.64 -16.21 2.61
N LYS A 278 -19.27 -15.83 3.73
CA LYS A 278 -20.56 -16.37 4.14
C LYS A 278 -21.71 -15.83 3.29
N ILE A 279 -21.66 -14.56 2.92
CA ILE A 279 -22.59 -13.93 1.99
C ILE A 279 -22.40 -14.51 0.58
N GLU A 280 -21.16 -14.71 0.15
CA GLU A 280 -20.80 -15.35 -1.14
C GLU A 280 -21.42 -16.74 -1.29
N LYS A 281 -21.34 -17.55 -0.24
CA LYS A 281 -21.90 -18.91 -0.24
C LYS A 281 -23.43 -18.92 -0.29
N ILE A 282 -24.08 -17.87 0.21
CA ILE A 282 -25.54 -17.73 0.20
C ILE A 282 -26.03 -17.12 -1.12
N ALA A 283 -25.25 -16.23 -1.74
CA ALA A 283 -25.69 -15.45 -2.90
C ALA A 283 -25.27 -16.03 -4.27
N GLY A 284 -24.30 -16.95 -4.34
CA GLY A 284 -23.90 -17.59 -5.60
C GLY A 284 -23.27 -16.65 -6.63
N LEU A 285 -22.74 -15.50 -6.22
CA LEU A 285 -22.20 -14.45 -7.11
C LEU A 285 -20.71 -14.68 -7.44
N THR A 286 -20.27 -14.26 -8.63
CA THR A 286 -18.85 -14.25 -9.05
C THR A 286 -18.12 -12.99 -8.57
N PHE A 287 -16.78 -13.01 -8.37
CA PHE A 287 -16.04 -11.92 -7.70
C PHE A 287 -16.22 -10.53 -8.33
N HIS A 288 -16.46 -10.47 -9.64
CA HIS A 288 -16.76 -9.20 -10.33
C HIS A 288 -18.19 -8.71 -10.12
N GLU A 289 -19.18 -9.59 -9.98
CA GLU A 289 -20.59 -9.23 -9.66
C GLU A 289 -20.78 -8.85 -8.17
N LYS A 290 -19.76 -9.12 -7.34
CA LYS A 290 -19.75 -8.94 -5.87
C LYS A 290 -19.45 -7.53 -5.40
N ALA A 291 -18.61 -6.77 -6.10
CA ALA A 291 -18.19 -5.43 -5.64
C ALA A 291 -19.36 -4.43 -5.65
N ASP A 292 -20.20 -4.48 -6.69
CA ASP A 292 -21.30 -3.55 -6.89
C ASP A 292 -22.57 -3.89 -6.08
N ASN A 293 -22.73 -5.15 -5.64
CA ASN A 293 -23.92 -5.61 -4.91
C ASN A 293 -23.76 -5.61 -3.39
N LEU A 294 -22.52 -5.64 -2.88
CA LEU A 294 -22.26 -5.53 -1.44
C LEU A 294 -22.80 -4.20 -0.88
N ASP A 295 -22.75 -3.14 -1.68
CA ASP A 295 -23.25 -1.79 -1.35
C ASP A 295 -24.78 -1.72 -1.21
N LYS A 296 -25.54 -2.66 -1.79
CA LYS A 296 -27.01 -2.68 -1.68
C LYS A 296 -27.53 -3.51 -0.52
N ILE A 297 -26.71 -4.45 -0.02
CA ILE A 297 -27.12 -5.41 1.02
C ILE A 297 -26.81 -4.87 2.42
N ILE A 298 -25.79 -4.03 2.57
CA ILE A 298 -25.33 -3.48 3.85
C ILE A 298 -25.76 -2.02 4.01
N GLY A 299 -26.97 -1.68 3.54
CA GLY A 299 -27.57 -0.34 3.74
C GLY A 299 -27.52 0.11 5.20
#